data_AF-A0A1D8PH39-F1
#
_entry.id   AF-A0A1D8PH39-F1
#
_cell.length_a   1.000
_cell.length_b   1.000
_cell.length_c   1.000
_cell.angle_alpha   90.00
_cell.angle_beta   90.00
_cell.angle_gamma   90.00
#
_symmetry.space_group_name_H-M   'P 1'
#
loop_
_entity.id
_entity.type
_entity.pdbx_description
1 polymer ?
#
loop_
_entity_poly.entity_id
_entity_poly.type
_entity_poly.pdbx_seq_one_letter_code
_entity_poly.pdbx_strand_id
1 'polypeptide(L)' 'MIPTRILLNGAKNVKPKLTYPVELTPLFAAVGVALVSATFFTYRHFTYDKELRLWKNADLSELNKVLDKAVEEEKK' A
#
# COMPACT_ATOMS: atom_id res chain seq x y z
N MET A 1 -22.51 -19.33 -28.06
CA MET A 1 -21.89 -19.84 -26.80
C MET A 1 -21.00 -18.75 -26.25
N ILE A 2 -21.09 -18.42 -24.95
CA ILE A 2 -20.23 -17.38 -24.36
C ILE A 2 -18.85 -18.01 -24.11
N PRO A 3 -17.76 -17.53 -24.75
CA PRO A 3 -16.42 -18.15 -24.70
C PRO A 3 -15.88 -18.24 -23.26
N THR A 4 -16.34 -17.35 -22.37
CA THR A 4 -16.00 -17.38 -20.95
C THR A 4 -16.38 -18.69 -20.26
N ARG A 5 -17.47 -19.37 -20.67
CA ARG A 5 -17.87 -20.64 -20.04
C ARG A 5 -16.88 -21.77 -20.26
N ILE A 6 -16.26 -21.86 -21.43
CA ILE A 6 -15.28 -22.92 -21.75
C ILE A 6 -14.01 -22.71 -20.92
N LEU A 7 -13.53 -21.46 -20.85
CA LEU A 7 -12.37 -21.10 -20.04
C LEU A 7 -12.61 -21.34 -18.54
N LEU A 8 -13.78 -20.96 -18.03
CA LEU A 8 -14.19 -21.22 -16.65
C LEU A 8 -14.28 -22.72 -16.32
N ASN A 9 -14.80 -23.55 -17.24
CA ASN A 9 -14.84 -24.99 -17.03
C ASN A 9 -13.43 -25.63 -17.05
N GLY A 10 -12.51 -25.12 -17.86
CA GLY A 10 -11.11 -25.54 -17.82
C GLY A 10 -10.45 -25.24 -16.48
N ALA A 11 -10.64 -24.02 -15.96
CA ALA A 11 -10.09 -23.59 -14.67
C ALA A 11 -10.64 -24.39 -13.47
N LYS A 12 -11.93 -24.78 -13.50
CA LYS A 12 -12.55 -25.58 -12.42
C LYS A 12 -11.90 -26.96 -12.23
N ASN A 13 -11.40 -27.56 -13.31
CA ASN A 13 -10.80 -28.90 -13.28
C ASN A 13 -9.29 -28.88 -12.99
N VAL A 14 -8.66 -27.71 -12.95
CA VAL A 14 -7.29 -27.58 -12.49
C VAL A 14 -7.31 -27.73 -10.98
N LYS A 15 -7.05 -28.96 -10.49
CA LYS A 15 -6.80 -29.22 -9.08
C LYS A 15 -5.74 -28.22 -8.60
N PRO A 16 -6.01 -27.41 -7.56
CA PRO A 16 -5.04 -26.44 -7.09
C PRO A 16 -3.76 -27.21 -6.72
N LYS A 17 -2.63 -26.87 -7.36
CA LYS A 17 -1.34 -27.50 -7.08
C LYS A 17 -0.91 -27.33 -5.62
N LEU A 18 -1.43 -26.30 -4.95
CA LEU A 18 -1.31 -26.12 -3.51
C LEU A 18 -2.62 -26.54 -2.83
N THR A 19 -2.63 -27.73 -2.23
CA THR A 19 -3.59 -28.06 -1.18
C THR A 19 -3.19 -27.26 0.05
N TYR A 20 -3.88 -26.15 0.31
CA TYR A 20 -3.71 -25.43 1.58
C TYR A 20 -4.42 -26.23 2.68
N PRO A 21 -3.81 -26.40 3.87
CA PRO A 21 -4.50 -27.01 4.99
C PRO A 21 -5.66 -26.10 5.42
N VAL A 22 -6.88 -26.65 5.41
CA VAL A 22 -8.11 -25.90 5.72
C VAL A 22 -8.08 -25.35 7.16
N GLU A 23 -7.33 -25.99 8.05
CA GLU A 23 -7.10 -25.54 9.43
C GLU A 23 -6.38 -24.19 9.53
N LEU A 24 -5.62 -23.80 8.50
CA LEU A 24 -4.96 -22.48 8.45
C LEU A 24 -5.85 -21.39 7.86
N THR A 25 -7.05 -21.72 7.35
CA THR A 25 -7.96 -20.71 6.80
C THR A 25 -8.32 -19.59 7.79
N PRO A 26 -8.48 -19.83 9.11
CA PRO A 26 -8.73 -18.75 10.06
C PRO A 26 -7.51 -17.83 10.20
N LEU A 27 -6.30 -18.39 10.20
CA LEU A 27 -5.06 -17.60 10.27
C LEU A 27 -4.86 -16.77 9.00
N PHE A 28 -5.10 -17.36 7.83
CA PHE A 28 -5.06 -16.65 6.55
C PHE A 28 -6.08 -15.51 6.50
N ALA A 29 -7.31 -15.75 6.97
CA ALA A 29 -8.33 -14.72 7.07
C ALA A 29 -7.92 -13.61 8.04
N ALA A 30 -7.36 -13.95 9.21
CA ALA A 30 -6.87 -12.98 10.18
C ALA A 30 -5.74 -12.11 9.61
N VAL A 31 -4.78 -12.70 8.89
CA VAL A 31 -3.72 -11.96 8.19
C VAL A 31 -4.30 -11.07 7.10
N GLY A 32 -5.28 -11.56 6.33
CA GLY A 32 -5.99 -10.76 5.33
C GLY A 32 -6.67 -9.54 5.95
N VAL A 33 -7.40 -9.71 7.05
CA VAL A 33 -8.03 -8.62 7.80
C VAL A 33 -6.99 -7.66 8.36
N ALA A 34 -5.87 -8.16 8.87
CA ALA A 34 -4.75 -7.34 9.35
C ALA A 34 -4.14 -6.47 8.23
N LEU A 35 -3.91 -7.03 7.05
CA LEU A 35 -3.38 -6.28 5.91
C LEU A 35 -4.35 -5.21 5.38
N VAL A 36 -5.64 -5.55 5.29
CA VAL A 36 -6.67 -4.60 4.84
C VAL A 36 -6.83 -3.47 5.86
N SER A 37 -6.88 -3.79 7.15
CA SER A 37 -6.97 -2.78 8.21
C SER A 37 -5.72 -1.92 8.27
N ALA A 38 -4.52 -2.51 8.19
CA ALA A 38 -3.26 -1.76 8.12
C ALA A 38 -3.25 -0.78 6.94
N THR A 39 -3.64 -1.24 5.75
CA THR A 39 -3.74 -0.38 4.55
C THR A 39 -4.73 0.76 4.78
N PHE A 40 -5.92 0.47 5.32
CA PHE A 40 -6.95 1.48 5.56
C PHE A 40 -6.52 2.53 6.60
N PHE A 41 -5.97 2.09 7.74
CA PHE A 41 -5.51 3.00 8.78
C PHE A 41 -4.29 3.82 8.36
N THR A 42 -3.36 3.22 7.63
CA THR A 42 -2.18 3.93 7.09
C THR A 42 -2.61 4.98 6.07
N TYR A 43 -3.50 4.62 5.13
CA TYR A 43 -4.06 5.57 4.18
C TYR A 43 -4.79 6.72 4.89
N ARG A 44 -5.68 6.39 5.84
CA ARG A 44 -6.41 7.40 6.62
C ARG A 44 -5.44 8.31 7.37
N HIS A 45 -4.45 7.75 8.06
CA HIS A 45 -3.46 8.51 8.81
C HIS A 45 -2.76 9.53 7.91
N PHE A 46 -2.15 9.10 6.80
CA PHE A 46 -1.47 10.02 5.88
C PHE A 46 -2.38 11.03 5.17
N THR A 47 -3.67 10.71 5.01
CA THR A 47 -4.62 11.64 4.38
C THR A 47 -4.95 12.82 5.28
N TYR A 48 -5.02 12.58 6.59
CA TYR A 48 -5.37 13.58 7.62
C TYR A 48 -4.16 14.15 8.37
N ASP A 49 -3.00 13.52 8.25
CA ASP A 49 -1.76 14.02 8.81
C ASP A 49 -1.38 15.35 8.14
N LYS A 50 -1.24 16.37 8.98
CA LYS A 50 -0.86 17.73 8.56
C LYS A 50 0.65 17.86 8.57
N GLU A 51 1.36 17.14 9.42
CA GLU A 51 2.80 17.36 9.60
C GLU A 51 3.60 16.79 8.42
N LEU A 52 3.27 15.58 7.95
CA LEU A 52 3.94 14.99 6.79
C LEU A 52 3.58 15.63 5.45
N ARG A 53 2.42 16.29 5.34
CA ARG A 53 1.94 16.80 4.05
C ARG A 53 2.49 18.19 3.75
N LEU A 54 3.80 18.24 3.49
CA LEU A 54 4.56 19.46 3.20
C LEU A 54 3.95 20.35 2.11
N TRP A 55 3.28 19.77 1.09
CA TRP A 55 2.63 20.57 0.05
C TRP A 55 1.44 21.42 0.56
N LYS A 56 0.76 21.00 1.65
CA LYS A 56 -0.28 21.83 2.28
C LYS A 56 0.21 22.63 3.49
N ASN A 57 1.38 22.32 4.02
CA ASN A 57 2.01 23.01 5.14
C ASN A 57 3.47 23.32 4.79
N ALA A 58 3.66 24.19 3.79
CA ALA A 58 4.99 24.54 3.29
C ALA A 58 5.89 25.13 4.39
N ASP A 59 5.29 25.72 5.42
CA ASP A 59 5.97 26.32 6.57
C ASP A 59 6.74 25.29 7.42
N LEU A 60 6.36 24.01 7.37
CA LEU A 60 7.08 22.91 8.03
C LEU A 60 8.29 22.42 7.22
N SER A 61 8.44 22.87 5.97
CA SER A 61 9.54 22.44 5.12
C SER A 61 10.83 23.16 5.52
N GLU A 62 11.82 22.39 6.00
CA GLU A 62 13.19 22.92 6.20
C GLU A 62 13.95 23.15 4.89
N LEU A 63 13.30 22.97 3.73
CA LEU A 63 13.92 23.11 2.41
C LEU A 63 14.62 24.46 2.22
N ASN A 64 14.02 25.55 2.73
CA ASN A 64 14.64 26.88 2.67
C ASN A 64 15.99 26.91 3.42
N LYS A 65 16.08 26.29 4.60
CA LYS A 65 17.34 26.23 5.36
C LYS A 65 18.43 25.47 4.61
N VAL A 66 18.05 24.43 3.89
CA VAL A 66 19.00 23.63 3.08
C VAL A 66 19.42 24.40 1.84
N LEU A 67 18.48 25.07 1.18
CA LEU A 67 18.75 25.87 -0.02
C LEU A 67 19.64 27.07 0.30
N ASP A 68 19.37 27.78 1.39
CA ASP A 68 20.17 28.92 1.85
C ASP A 68 21.61 28.49 2.17
N LYS A 69 21.79 27.34 2.84
CA LYS A 69 23.12 26.77 3.11
C LYS A 69 23.87 26.41 1.82
N ALA A 70 23.20 25.81 0.85
CA ALA A 70 23.82 25.47 -0.45
C ALA A 70 24.27 26.74 -1.20
N VAL A 71 23.47 27.81 -1.16
CA VAL A 71 23.81 29.11 -1.77
C VAL A 71 24.97 29.80 -1.04
N GLU A 72 25.05 29.69 0.29
CA GLU A 72 26.19 30.19 1.06
C GLU A 72 27.49 29.42 0.79
N GLU A 73 27.41 28.10 0.58
CA GLU A 73 28.54 27.27 0.21
C GLU A 73 29.06 27.57 -1.21
N GLU A 74 28.19 27.88 -2.18
CA GLU A 74 28.61 28.29 -3.53
C GLU A 74 29.27 29.68 -3.57
N LYS A 75 29.00 30.55 -2.59
CA LYS A 75 29.59 31.90 -2.53
C LYS A 75 30.97 31.94 -1.85
N LYS A 76 31.38 30.86 -1.18
CA LYS A 76 32.71 30.75 -0.54
C LYS A 76 33.74 30.14 -1.48
#